data_AF-A0AAE4D429-F1
#
_entry.id   AF-A0AAE4D429-F1
#
_cell.length_a   1.000
_cell.length_b   1.000
_cell.length_c   1.000
_cell.angle_alpha   90.00
_cell.angle_beta   90.00
_cell.angle_gamma   90.00
#
_symmetry.space_group_name_H-M   'P 1'
#
loop_
_entity.id
_entity.type
_entity.pdbx_description
1 polymer ?
#
loop_
_entity_poly.entity_id
_entity_poly.type
_entity_poly.pdbx_seq_one_letter_code
_entity_poly.pdbx_strand_id
1 'polypeptide(L)' 'MPPRGVRRGSKRDRQYRHVKQSQLDQGRSERRAEEIAARTVNKERARSGESRTRSRS' A
#
# COMPACT_ATOMS: atom_id res chain seq x y z
N MET A 1 6.40 -7.50 0.56
CA MET A 1 5.76 -7.57 1.89
C MET A 1 4.91 -6.32 2.12
N PRO A 2 3.77 -6.41 2.84
CA PRO A 2 2.98 -5.21 3.14
C PRO A 2 3.80 -4.23 4.01
N PRO A 3 3.52 -2.91 3.92
CA PRO A 3 4.29 -1.90 4.64
C PRO A 3 4.19 -2.05 6.16
N ARG A 4 5.23 -1.59 6.88
CA ARG A 4 5.32 -1.70 8.34
C ARG A 4 4.07 -1.13 9.03
N GLY A 5 3.56 -1.86 10.01
CA GLY A 5 2.31 -1.53 10.72
C GLY A 5 1.03 -2.01 10.04
N VAL A 6 1.12 -2.67 8.87
CA VAL A 6 0.01 -3.41 8.26
C VAL A 6 0.07 -4.86 8.70
N ARG A 7 -1.00 -5.35 9.33
CA ARG A 7 -1.13 -6.77 9.73
C ARG A 7 -1.56 -7.62 8.53
N ARG A 8 -1.02 -8.84 8.41
CA ARG A 8 -1.46 -9.81 7.40
C ARG A 8 -2.95 -10.12 7.59
N GLY A 9 -3.70 -10.22 6.49
CA GLY A 9 -5.15 -10.44 6.51
C GLY A 9 -5.99 -9.20 6.86
N SER A 10 -5.37 -8.07 7.19
CA SER A 10 -6.10 -6.80 7.38
C SER A 10 -6.62 -6.23 6.06
N LYS A 11 -7.54 -5.26 6.15
CA LYS A 11 -7.99 -4.47 4.98
C LYS A 11 -6.82 -3.87 4.20
N ARG A 12 -5.80 -3.36 4.91
CA ARG A 12 -4.62 -2.71 4.32
C ARG A 12 -3.70 -3.71 3.61
N ASP A 13 -3.60 -4.94 4.09
CA ASP A 13 -2.85 -6.02 3.41
C ASP A 13 -3.55 -6.43 2.11
N ARG A 14 -4.88 -6.55 2.12
CA ARG A 14 -5.66 -6.81 0.89
C ARG A 14 -5.51 -5.69 -0.14
N GLN A 15 -5.57 -4.43 0.29
CA GLN A 15 -5.32 -3.28 -0.59
C GLN A 15 -3.91 -3.30 -1.17
N TYR A 16 -2.89 -3.55 -0.34
CA TYR A 16 -1.52 -3.67 -0.80
C TYR A 16 -1.38 -4.74 -1.91
N ARG A 17 -1.94 -5.93 -1.68
CA ARG A 17 -1.89 -7.02 -2.68
C ARG A 17 -2.63 -6.65 -3.96
N HIS A 18 -3.80 -6.03 -3.84
CA HIS A 18 -4.59 -5.62 -4.99
C HIS A 18 -3.87 -4.56 -5.84
N VAL A 19 -3.27 -3.55 -5.22
CA VAL A 19 -2.50 -2.52 -5.94
C VAL A 19 -1.24 -3.13 -6.54
N LYS A 20 -0.51 -3.98 -5.80
CA LYS A 20 0.68 -4.67 -6.33
C LYS A 20 0.31 -5.47 -7.58
N GLN A 21 -0.74 -6.27 -7.52
CA GLN A 21 -1.17 -7.09 -8.64
C GLN A 21 -1.57 -6.22 -9.84
N SER A 22 -2.38 -5.19 -9.63
CA SER A 22 -2.77 -4.27 -10.71
C SER A 22 -1.57 -3.59 -11.38
N GLN A 23 -0.51 -3.25 -10.64
CA GLN A 23 0.71 -2.68 -11.22
C GLN A 23 1.53 -3.72 -12.00
N LEU A 24 1.56 -4.98 -11.54
CA LEU A 24 2.17 -6.08 -12.29
C LEU A 24 1.43 -6.35 -13.60
N ASP A 25 0.09 -6.35 -13.56
CA ASP A 25 -0.76 -6.56 -14.73
C ASP A 25 -0.58 -5.44 -15.78
N GLN A 26 -0.23 -4.23 -15.32
CA GLN A 26 0.16 -3.10 -16.18
C GLN A 26 1.59 -3.18 -16.73
N GLY A 27 2.30 -4.30 -16.50
CA GLY A 27 3.66 -4.53 -16.99
C GLY A 27 4.77 -3.83 -16.19
N ARG A 28 4.48 -3.32 -14.97
CA ARG A 28 5.53 -2.74 -14.12
C ARG A 28 6.38 -3.84 -13.50
N SER A 29 7.67 -3.54 -13.31
CA SER A 29 8.57 -4.43 -12.57
C SER A 29 8.07 -4.67 -11.14
N GLU A 30 8.34 -5.85 -10.61
CA GLU A 30 7.86 -6.23 -9.27
C GLU A 30 8.29 -5.26 -8.19
N ARG A 31 9.56 -4.81 -8.24
CA ARG A 31 10.10 -3.82 -7.32
C ARG A 31 9.29 -2.51 -7.35
N ARG A 32 8.93 -2.06 -8.56
CA ARG A 32 8.15 -0.83 -8.74
C ARG A 32 6.70 -1.02 -8.29
N ALA A 33 6.09 -2.16 -8.59
CA ALA A 33 4.76 -2.50 -8.15
C ALA A 33 4.65 -2.54 -6.61
N GLU A 34 5.63 -3.15 -5.94
CA GLU A 34 5.71 -3.19 -4.48
C GLU A 34 5.87 -1.80 -3.86
N GLU A 35 6.74 -0.96 -4.42
CA GLU A 35 6.94 0.42 -3.96
C GLU A 35 5.65 1.25 -4.09
N ILE A 36 4.97 1.16 -5.24
CA ILE A 36 3.71 1.85 -5.49
C ILE A 36 2.64 1.38 -4.52
N ALA A 37 2.47 0.06 -4.37
CA ALA A 37 1.49 -0.51 -3.46
C ALA A 37 1.72 -0.07 -1.99
N ALA A 38 2.98 -0.08 -1.54
CA ALA A 38 3.33 0.35 -0.20
C ALA A 38 3.04 1.85 0.02
N ARG A 39 3.39 2.71 -0.96
CA ARG A 39 3.11 4.16 -0.88
C ARG A 39 1.62 4.47 -0.87
N THR A 40 0.83 3.81 -1.72
CA THR A 40 -0.62 4.00 -1.78
C THR A 40 -1.26 3.65 -0.44
N VAL A 41 -0.94 2.48 0.13
CA VAL A 41 -1.49 2.06 1.43
C VAL A 41 -1.04 2.98 2.56
N ASN A 42 0.23 3.41 2.60
CA ASN A 42 0.69 4.35 3.62
C ASN A 42 -0.01 5.71 3.52
N LYS A 43 -0.24 6.22 2.29
CA LYS A 43 -0.97 7.47 2.05
C LYS A 43 -2.42 7.36 2.56
N GLU A 44 -3.10 6.25 2.26
CA GLU A 44 -4.46 6.02 2.76
C GLU A 44 -4.50 5.91 4.29
N ARG A 45 -3.58 5.16 4.89
CA ARG A 45 -3.48 5.05 6.35
C ARG A 45 -3.30 6.42 7.01
N ALA A 46 -2.44 7.26 6.44
CA ALA A 46 -2.20 8.60 6.95
C ALA A 46 -3.42 9.52 6.77
N ARG A 47 -4.17 9.39 5.67
CA ARG A 47 -5.43 10.14 5.46
C ARG A 47 -6.55 9.66 6.39
N SER A 48 -6.65 8.37 6.65
CA SER A 48 -7.64 7.76 7.55
C SER A 48 -7.33 7.92 9.04
N GLY A 49 -6.18 8.50 9.40
CA GLY A 49 -5.76 8.63 10.81
C GLY A 49 -5.24 7.33 11.44
N GLU A 50 -4.95 6.31 10.64
CA GLU A 50 -4.34 5.03 11.08
C GLU A 50 -2.80 5.12 11.22
N SER A 51 -2.24 6.30 10.96
CA SER A 51 -0.83 6.63 11.15
C SER A 51 -0.72 7.76 12.16
N ARG A 52 0.39 7.77 12.92
CA ARG A 52 0.73 8.84 13.86
C ARG A 52 0.83 10.21 13.17
N THR A 53 1.18 10.20 11.88
CA THR A 53 1.32 11.41 11.06
C THR A 53 0.28 11.39 9.95
N ARG A 54 -0.45 12.49 9.79
CA ARG A 54 -1.38 12.69 8.66
C ARG A 54 -0.63 13.14 7.41
N SER A 55 -1.02 12.61 6.25
CA SER A 55 -0.55 13.10 4.95
C SER A 55 -1.51 14.16 4.43
N ARG A 56 -0.97 15.29 3.95
CA ARG A 56 -1.73 16.30 3.20
C ARG A 56 -1.98 15.80 1.77
N SER A 57 -3.11 16.21 1.19
CA SER A 57 -3.67 15.59 -0.04
C SER A 57 -2.77 15.73 -1.25
#